data_AF-A0A182J8Q1-F1
#
_entry.id   AF-A0A182J8Q1-F1
#
_cell.length_a   1.000
_cell.length_b   1.000
_cell.length_c   1.000
_cell.angle_alpha   90.00
_cell.angle_beta   90.00
_cell.angle_gamma   90.00
#
_symmetry.space_group_name_H-M   'P 1'
#
loop_
_entity.id
_entity.type
_entity.pdbx_description
1 polymer ?
#
loop_
_entity_poly.entity_id
_entity_poly.type
_entity_poly.pdbx_seq_one_letter_code
_entity_poly.pdbx_strand_id
1 'polypeptide(L)'
;MSNQTSKTTSEEGGVNSRVQKITEKFETLITSQQQKQQVVLQQLHSVHKSPLRRTGFERGDERFSIPSSRDSDARRGIKRSQAFRRSASQTGSINGGTVPNASNLQLMHSDSIREALNKPLPEGPPPEKPPRFMGLEKGFRDTLDGEHESEHYEDVNMIIEVAFQEPEKGQTHDSLSREQISLKKPHILITIIPDHLQQMLDAPVPMLAGTLQPVPEQLWKSGDACYVNLDKRTVRPTKKEQYSILPSELKKPLRVSLELVKAFEDSKGLASVLIGGAFVRFFVELFSNLDTFSYEKSNFLDKFENPETKLFLNCFLETVMFADFRESWHASKLVINPSSSAGGFDYNLFNSKITEKSQNKYWHTATFDEVIANSKLLERKGKTFMAKVKSLMRKT
;
A
#
# COMPACT_ATOMS: atom_id res chain seq x y z
N MET A 1 50.39 -60.17 34.51
CA MET A 1 49.14 -60.95 34.46
C MET A 1 48.07 -60.15 35.19
N SER A 2 47.16 -59.53 34.45
CA SER A 2 45.92 -58.97 35.00
C SER A 2 44.91 -58.81 33.87
N ASN A 3 43.79 -59.51 34.01
CA ASN A 3 42.69 -59.59 33.05
C ASN A 3 41.78 -58.36 33.21
N GLN A 4 41.39 -57.73 32.10
CA GLN A 4 40.16 -56.93 32.06
C GLN A 4 39.29 -57.36 30.89
N THR A 5 38.07 -57.66 31.29
CA THR A 5 36.93 -58.27 30.61
C THR A 5 36.21 -57.24 29.75
N SER A 6 35.92 -57.63 28.50
CA SER A 6 35.04 -56.92 27.57
C SER A 6 33.58 -57.12 27.98
N LYS A 7 32.86 -56.02 28.20
CA LYS A 7 31.42 -55.98 28.43
C LYS A 7 30.74 -55.41 27.19
N THR A 8 30.15 -56.30 26.39
CA THR A 8 29.29 -56.01 25.24
C THR A 8 27.91 -55.59 25.74
N THR A 9 27.52 -54.34 25.47
CA THR A 9 26.13 -53.87 25.60
C THR A 9 25.43 -54.00 24.26
N SER A 10 24.42 -54.87 24.21
CA SER A 10 23.48 -55.02 23.11
C SER A 10 22.49 -53.86 23.11
N GLU A 11 22.63 -52.93 22.17
CA GLU A 11 21.56 -52.00 21.80
C GLU A 11 20.61 -52.72 20.84
N GLU A 12 19.42 -53.07 21.34
CA GLU A 12 18.29 -53.46 20.50
C GLU A 12 17.84 -52.25 19.67
N GLY A 13 18.28 -52.23 18.41
CA GLY A 13 17.85 -51.29 17.40
C GLY A 13 16.39 -51.53 17.00
N GLY A 14 15.46 -50.92 17.74
CA GLY A 14 14.11 -50.67 17.27
C GLY A 14 14.14 -49.60 16.18
N VAL A 15 14.36 -50.01 14.93
CA VAL A 15 14.27 -49.15 13.74
C VAL A 15 12.80 -48.79 13.50
N ASN A 16 12.25 -47.90 14.33
CA ASN A 16 11.02 -47.20 13.99
C ASN A 16 11.33 -46.32 12.79
N SER A 17 10.98 -46.85 11.61
CA SER A 17 11.18 -46.20 10.31
C SER A 17 10.69 -44.76 10.38
N ARG A 18 11.46 -43.85 9.81
CA ARG A 18 11.09 -42.43 9.67
C ARG A 18 9.70 -42.27 9.05
N VAL A 19 9.29 -43.23 8.21
CA VAL A 19 7.94 -43.31 7.63
C VAL A 19 6.89 -43.53 8.73
N GLN A 20 7.13 -44.45 9.66
CA GLN A 20 6.20 -44.74 10.77
C GLN A 20 5.99 -43.52 11.67
N LYS A 21 7.06 -42.75 11.98
CA LYS A 21 6.95 -41.49 12.73
C LYS A 21 6.19 -40.40 11.97
N ILE A 22 6.21 -40.42 10.63
CA ILE A 22 5.44 -39.47 9.81
C ILE A 22 3.97 -39.89 9.77
N THR A 23 3.69 -41.19 9.60
CA THR A 23 2.34 -41.74 9.61
C THR A 23 1.65 -41.47 10.95
N GLU A 24 2.34 -41.73 12.07
CA GLU A 24 1.81 -41.52 13.42
C GLU A 24 1.47 -40.03 13.66
N LYS A 25 2.33 -39.12 13.19
CA LYS A 25 2.04 -37.67 13.23
C LYS A 25 0.85 -37.27 12.37
N PHE A 26 0.65 -37.92 11.22
CA PHE A 26 -0.48 -37.63 10.33
C PHE A 26 -1.80 -38.11 10.93
N GLU A 27 -1.83 -39.30 11.54
CA GLU A 27 -3.03 -39.80 12.22
C GLU A 27 -3.40 -38.96 13.46
N THR A 28 -2.41 -38.49 14.20
CA THR A 28 -2.64 -37.59 15.35
C THR A 28 -3.24 -36.25 14.90
N LEU A 29 -2.85 -35.76 13.71
CA LEU A 29 -3.38 -34.53 13.14
C LEU A 29 -4.82 -34.69 12.66
N ILE A 30 -5.14 -35.81 12.00
CA ILE A 30 -6.50 -36.11 11.52
C ILE A 30 -7.47 -36.24 12.71
N THR A 31 -7.09 -36.98 13.75
CA THR A 31 -7.92 -37.17 14.95
C THR A 31 -8.13 -35.85 15.72
N SER A 32 -7.10 -35.01 15.83
CA SER A 32 -7.23 -33.67 16.44
C SER A 32 -8.17 -32.76 15.65
N GLN A 33 -8.14 -32.82 14.32
CA GLN A 33 -9.02 -32.00 13.48
C GLN A 33 -10.48 -32.47 13.56
N GLN A 34 -10.73 -33.78 13.64
CA GLN A 34 -12.08 -34.34 13.83
C GLN A 34 -12.67 -33.99 15.20
N GLN A 35 -11.87 -34.00 16.27
CA GLN A 35 -12.34 -33.56 17.59
C GLN A 35 -12.76 -32.08 17.59
N LYS A 36 -12.02 -31.19 16.91
CA LYS A 36 -12.42 -29.78 16.79
C LYS A 36 -13.75 -29.60 16.07
N GLN A 37 -14.06 -30.40 15.06
CA GLN A 37 -15.34 -30.33 14.36
C GLN A 37 -16.52 -30.83 15.22
N GLN A 38 -16.31 -31.84 16.07
CA GLN A 38 -17.36 -32.30 16.99
C GLN A 38 -17.67 -31.28 18.10
N VAL A 39 -16.68 -30.54 18.59
CA VAL A 39 -16.89 -29.50 19.61
C VAL A 39 -17.71 -28.32 19.04
N VAL A 40 -17.51 -27.98 17.76
CA VAL A 40 -18.29 -26.92 17.08
C VAL A 40 -19.76 -27.36 16.87
N LEU A 41 -19.99 -28.64 16.56
CA LEU A 41 -21.36 -29.17 16.42
C LEU A 41 -22.09 -29.29 17.76
N GLN A 42 -21.42 -29.58 18.87
CA GLN A 42 -22.07 -29.60 20.19
C GLN A 42 -22.42 -28.20 20.73
N GLN A 43 -21.66 -27.16 20.38
CA GLN A 43 -22.01 -25.78 20.78
C GLN A 43 -23.24 -25.22 20.05
N LEU A 44 -23.56 -25.73 18.85
CA LEU A 44 -24.73 -25.29 18.08
C LEU A 44 -26.07 -25.80 18.65
N HIS A 45 -26.06 -26.82 19.51
CA HIS A 45 -27.28 -27.37 20.13
C HIS A 45 -27.59 -26.81 21.54
N SER A 46 -26.75 -25.93 22.09
CA SER A 46 -26.91 -25.41 23.47
C SER A 46 -27.55 -24.01 23.57
N VAL A 47 -27.93 -23.38 22.44
CA VAL A 47 -28.50 -22.02 22.42
C VAL A 47 -29.99 -22.06 22.06
N HIS A 48 -30.81 -22.66 22.92
CA HIS A 48 -32.24 -22.35 22.96
C HIS A 48 -32.82 -22.69 24.33
N LYS A 49 -32.81 -21.70 25.22
CA LYS A 49 -33.81 -21.47 26.28
C LYS A 49 -33.47 -20.20 27.04
N SER A 50 -34.14 -19.10 26.70
CA SER A 50 -34.35 -17.98 27.62
C SER A 50 -35.80 -17.49 27.51
N PRO A 51 -36.40 -17.01 28.61
CA PRO A 51 -37.85 -16.92 28.74
C PRO A 51 -38.41 -15.61 28.20
N LEU A 52 -39.54 -15.79 27.52
CA LEU A 52 -40.48 -14.80 27.00
C LEU A 52 -40.86 -13.74 28.06
N ARG A 53 -40.50 -12.47 27.84
CA ARG A 53 -41.23 -11.33 28.42
C ARG A 53 -41.96 -10.55 27.34
N ARG A 54 -43.25 -10.44 27.59
CA ARG A 54 -44.36 -10.02 26.76
C ARG A 54 -44.59 -8.53 26.96
N THR A 55 -44.48 -7.74 25.90
CA THR A 55 -45.13 -6.42 25.79
C THR A 55 -45.41 -6.18 24.32
N GLY A 56 -46.70 -6.17 23.98
CA GLY A 56 -47.18 -5.94 22.63
C GLY A 56 -47.20 -4.46 22.29
N PHE A 57 -46.99 -4.17 21.01
CA PHE A 57 -47.55 -3.02 20.32
C PHE A 57 -47.85 -3.40 18.88
N GLU A 58 -48.92 -2.81 18.38
CA GLU A 58 -49.71 -3.22 17.22
C GLU A 58 -49.01 -3.10 15.87
N ARG A 59 -49.57 -3.85 14.93
CA ARG A 59 -49.15 -4.07 13.55
C ARG A 59 -50.12 -3.33 12.62
N GLY A 60 -49.59 -2.66 11.59
CA GLY A 60 -50.29 -2.30 10.36
C GLY A 60 -49.22 -2.03 9.29
N ASP A 61 -48.81 -3.04 8.52
CA ASP A 61 -49.35 -3.47 7.21
C ASP A 61 -49.12 -2.44 6.09
N GLU A 62 -47.94 -2.51 5.46
CA GLU A 62 -47.78 -2.13 4.04
C GLU A 62 -47.01 -3.23 3.29
N ARG A 63 -47.72 -3.83 2.33
CA ARG A 63 -47.22 -4.84 1.39
C ARG A 63 -46.52 -4.12 0.25
N PHE A 64 -45.22 -4.35 0.05
CA PHE A 64 -44.55 -4.02 -1.22
C PHE A 64 -44.25 -5.28 -2.01
N SER A 65 -44.95 -5.38 -3.13
CA SER A 65 -44.82 -6.37 -4.19
C SER A 65 -43.54 -6.19 -5.00
N ILE A 66 -42.83 -7.30 -5.22
CA ILE A 66 -41.68 -7.45 -6.11
C ILE A 66 -42.18 -7.52 -7.57
N PRO A 67 -41.58 -6.77 -8.53
CA PRO A 67 -41.65 -7.14 -9.92
C PRO A 67 -40.34 -7.82 -10.38
N SER A 68 -40.53 -9.03 -10.91
CA SER A 68 -39.64 -9.72 -11.84
C SER A 68 -39.45 -8.89 -13.10
N SER A 69 -38.20 -8.65 -13.51
CA SER A 69 -37.88 -8.04 -14.82
C SER A 69 -36.85 -8.88 -15.56
N ARG A 70 -37.23 -9.16 -16.80
CA ARG A 70 -36.65 -10.07 -17.79
C ARG A 70 -35.38 -9.53 -18.45
N ASP A 71 -34.68 -10.49 -19.07
CA ASP A 71 -33.67 -10.41 -20.11
C ASP A 71 -33.76 -9.21 -21.06
N SER A 72 -32.60 -8.64 -21.39
CA SER A 72 -32.35 -7.90 -22.63
C SER A 72 -30.84 -7.81 -22.91
N ASP A 73 -30.33 -8.85 -23.56
CA ASP A 73 -29.05 -8.83 -24.27
C ASP A 73 -29.11 -7.82 -25.44
N ALA A 74 -28.29 -6.75 -25.38
CA ALA A 74 -28.11 -5.84 -26.51
C ALA A 74 -26.64 -5.41 -26.62
N ARG A 75 -25.89 -6.18 -27.42
CA ARG A 75 -24.54 -5.84 -27.89
C ARG A 75 -24.57 -4.56 -28.72
N ARG A 76 -24.15 -3.44 -28.13
CA ARG A 76 -23.91 -2.18 -28.87
C ARG A 76 -22.48 -2.15 -29.39
N GLY A 77 -22.32 -2.38 -30.69
CA GLY A 77 -21.05 -2.18 -31.40
C GLY A 77 -20.73 -0.68 -31.54
N ILE A 78 -19.52 -0.29 -31.15
CA ILE A 78 -19.00 1.08 -31.27
C ILE A 78 -18.64 1.35 -32.74
N LYS A 79 -19.40 2.23 -33.41
CA LYS A 79 -19.05 2.74 -34.74
C LYS A 79 -18.02 3.87 -34.60
N ARG A 80 -16.79 3.62 -35.02
CA ARG A 80 -15.75 4.67 -35.16
C ARG A 80 -16.01 5.50 -36.42
N SER A 81 -15.85 6.82 -36.30
CA SER A 81 -16.09 7.80 -37.35
C SER A 81 -15.06 7.72 -38.49
N GLN A 82 -15.50 8.08 -39.70
CA GLN A 82 -14.71 8.00 -40.95
C GLN A 82 -13.47 8.91 -41.00
N ALA A 83 -13.32 9.87 -40.09
CA ALA A 83 -12.26 10.90 -40.14
C ALA A 83 -10.84 10.36 -39.93
N PHE A 84 -10.69 9.11 -39.47
CA PHE A 84 -9.38 8.49 -39.21
C PHE A 84 -8.93 7.49 -40.28
N ARG A 85 -9.64 7.40 -41.41
CA ARG A 85 -9.13 6.68 -42.58
C ARG A 85 -8.15 7.58 -43.34
N ARG A 86 -6.91 7.68 -42.86
CA ARG A 86 -5.83 8.26 -43.68
C ARG A 86 -5.41 7.25 -44.75
N SER A 87 -5.57 7.67 -45.99
CA SER A 87 -5.17 7.00 -47.21
C SER A 87 -3.67 6.69 -47.21
N ALA A 88 -3.32 5.41 -47.16
CA ALA A 88 -1.99 4.93 -47.49
C ALA A 88 -1.89 4.83 -49.02
N SER A 89 -1.45 5.90 -49.68
CA SER A 89 -0.95 5.86 -51.06
C SER A 89 -0.13 7.11 -51.34
N GLN A 90 1.17 7.05 -51.10
CA GLN A 90 2.16 7.79 -51.87
C GLN A 90 3.56 7.21 -51.59
N THR A 91 3.90 6.17 -52.35
CA THR A 91 5.29 5.77 -52.59
C THR A 91 5.70 6.32 -53.96
N GLY A 92 6.54 7.34 -53.97
CA GLY A 92 7.31 7.79 -55.13
C GLY A 92 8.61 8.37 -54.56
N SER A 93 9.72 7.63 -54.61
CA SER A 93 10.64 7.58 -55.75
C SER A 93 11.19 8.98 -56.07
N ILE A 94 12.49 9.19 -55.78
CA ILE A 94 13.53 9.61 -56.74
C ILE A 94 14.84 9.86 -55.95
N ASN A 95 15.85 9.07 -56.31
CA ASN A 95 17.30 9.30 -56.46
C ASN A 95 18.08 10.21 -55.51
N GLY A 96 19.24 9.65 -55.11
CA GLY A 96 20.31 10.36 -54.43
C GLY A 96 21.13 11.29 -55.33
N GLY A 97 21.97 12.09 -54.66
CA GLY A 97 22.96 12.95 -55.30
C GLY A 97 23.48 14.02 -54.34
N THR A 98 24.66 13.77 -53.80
CA THR A 98 25.76 14.72 -53.53
C THR A 98 25.54 15.92 -52.61
N VAL A 99 26.32 15.91 -51.52
CA VAL A 99 26.53 17.00 -50.54
C VAL A 99 27.18 18.22 -51.22
N PRO A 100 26.79 19.45 -50.83
CA PRO A 100 27.84 20.40 -50.48
C PRO A 100 27.58 21.17 -49.19
N ASN A 101 28.65 21.23 -48.39
CA ASN A 101 29.15 22.33 -47.58
C ASN A 101 28.17 23.22 -46.79
N ALA A 102 28.27 23.05 -45.47
CA ALA A 102 27.80 23.98 -44.46
C ALA A 102 28.59 25.30 -44.50
N SER A 103 27.96 26.37 -44.95
CA SER A 103 28.20 27.73 -44.43
C SER A 103 27.09 28.67 -44.90
N ASN A 104 26.51 29.42 -43.97
CA ASN A 104 25.43 30.40 -44.16
C ASN A 104 24.03 29.87 -44.51
N LEU A 105 23.38 29.25 -43.52
CA LEU A 105 21.91 29.25 -43.43
C LEU A 105 21.45 30.64 -42.98
N GLN A 106 21.51 31.62 -43.89
CA GLN A 106 20.65 32.79 -43.79
C GLN A 106 19.22 32.27 -43.96
N LEU A 107 18.46 32.22 -42.87
CA LEU A 107 17.05 31.88 -42.87
C LEU A 107 16.32 32.92 -43.74
N MET A 108 16.21 32.63 -45.04
CA MET A 108 15.34 33.34 -45.95
C MET A 108 13.92 33.02 -45.52
N HIS A 109 13.44 33.74 -44.50
CA HIS A 109 12.03 33.78 -44.18
C HIS A 109 11.31 34.16 -45.48
N SER A 110 10.50 33.24 -46.01
CA SER A 110 9.66 33.51 -47.16
C SER A 110 8.90 34.81 -46.91
N ASP A 111 8.71 35.63 -47.95
CA ASP A 111 8.09 36.96 -47.81
C ASP A 111 6.72 36.89 -47.10
N SER A 112 6.06 35.73 -47.19
CA SER A 112 4.84 35.38 -46.43
C SER A 112 5.00 35.47 -44.91
N ILE A 113 6.14 35.04 -44.34
CA ILE A 113 6.41 35.13 -42.90
C ILE A 113 6.71 36.57 -42.49
N ARG A 114 7.43 37.33 -43.32
CA ARG A 114 7.72 38.75 -43.05
C ARG A 114 6.44 39.59 -43.09
N GLU A 115 5.52 39.31 -44.01
CA GLU A 115 4.22 39.97 -44.08
C GLU A 115 3.34 39.63 -42.86
N ALA A 116 3.37 38.38 -42.39
CA ALA A 116 2.60 37.97 -41.21
C ALA A 116 3.10 38.62 -39.91
N LEU A 117 4.42 38.82 -39.77
CA LEU A 117 5.01 39.43 -38.57
C LEU A 117 4.83 40.95 -38.51
N ASN A 118 4.63 41.62 -39.66
CA ASN A 118 4.48 43.07 -39.72
C ASN A 118 3.01 43.55 -39.63
N LYS A 119 2.03 42.63 -39.59
CA LYS A 119 0.63 43.02 -39.40
C LYS A 119 0.38 43.40 -37.94
N PRO A 120 -0.25 44.57 -37.66
CA PRO A 120 -0.61 44.93 -36.30
C PRO A 120 -1.53 43.87 -35.71
N LEU A 121 -1.37 43.61 -34.41
CA LEU A 121 -2.26 42.69 -33.70
C LEU A 121 -3.72 43.16 -33.89
N PRO A 122 -4.67 42.23 -34.10
CA PRO A 122 -6.07 42.59 -34.25
C PRO A 122 -6.55 43.42 -33.06
N GLU A 123 -7.25 44.52 -33.32
CA GLU A 123 -7.89 45.30 -32.27
C GLU A 123 -9.03 44.48 -31.66
N GLY A 124 -8.89 44.15 -30.39
CA GLY A 124 -9.90 43.40 -29.65
C GLY A 124 -9.42 43.07 -28.22
N PRO A 125 -10.35 42.76 -27.31
CA PRO A 125 -10.00 42.25 -26.00
C PRO A 125 -9.17 40.96 -26.15
N PRO A 126 -8.19 40.71 -25.26
CA PRO A 126 -7.39 39.50 -25.29
C PRO A 126 -8.31 38.27 -25.34
N PRO A 127 -8.07 37.31 -26.24
CA PRO A 127 -8.90 36.10 -26.31
C PRO A 127 -8.86 35.39 -24.95
N GLU A 128 -10.03 34.93 -24.51
CA GLU A 128 -10.13 34.16 -23.27
C GLU A 128 -9.24 32.93 -23.36
N LYS A 129 -8.40 32.74 -22.34
CA LYS A 129 -7.48 31.60 -22.28
C LYS A 129 -8.31 30.32 -22.31
N PRO A 130 -8.05 29.38 -23.23
CA PRO A 130 -8.73 28.10 -23.21
C PRO A 130 -8.48 27.39 -21.86
N PRO A 131 -9.44 26.59 -21.37
CA PRO A 131 -9.26 25.79 -20.17
C PRO A 131 -7.97 24.97 -20.30
N ARG A 132 -7.01 25.19 -19.39
CA ARG A 132 -5.79 24.37 -19.34
C ARG A 132 -6.18 22.96 -18.88
N PHE A 133 -6.46 22.08 -19.83
CA PHE A 133 -6.32 20.65 -19.59
C PHE A 133 -4.83 20.37 -19.49
N MET A 134 -4.34 20.03 -18.29
CA MET A 134 -3.05 19.37 -18.14
C MET A 134 -3.20 17.94 -18.69
N GLY A 135 -3.20 17.81 -20.01
CA GLY A 135 -2.91 16.57 -20.69
C GLY A 135 -1.45 16.23 -20.43
N LEU A 136 -1.22 15.26 -19.56
CA LEU A 136 0.07 14.64 -19.32
C LEU A 136 0.46 13.86 -20.58
N GLU A 137 1.06 14.53 -21.56
CA GLU A 137 1.60 13.86 -22.74
C GLU A 137 2.91 13.15 -22.40
N LYS A 138 2.88 11.88 -22.78
CA LYS A 138 3.94 10.88 -22.79
C LYS A 138 4.84 11.17 -24.00
N GLY A 139 6.10 11.55 -23.76
CA GLY A 139 7.13 11.65 -24.80
C GLY A 139 8.45 11.06 -24.27
N PHE A 140 8.86 9.88 -24.74
CA PHE A 140 9.77 9.68 -25.88
C PHE A 140 11.16 10.29 -25.68
N ARG A 141 12.12 9.43 -25.32
CA ARG A 141 13.54 9.53 -25.71
C ARG A 141 14.07 8.14 -26.04
N ASP A 142 14.10 7.87 -27.33
CA ASP A 142 15.19 7.20 -28.06
C ASP A 142 16.51 7.97 -27.82
N THR A 143 17.74 7.43 -27.76
CA THR A 143 18.36 6.10 -27.93
C THR A 143 19.73 6.18 -27.24
N LEU A 144 20.21 5.10 -26.61
CA LEU A 144 21.58 4.54 -26.74
C LEU A 144 21.83 3.46 -25.67
N ASP A 145 21.97 2.23 -26.15
CA ASP A 145 22.60 1.02 -25.60
C ASP A 145 22.66 0.82 -24.07
N GLY A 146 21.85 -0.13 -23.62
CA GLY A 146 21.96 -0.79 -22.33
C GLY A 146 21.01 -1.99 -22.29
N GLU A 147 21.45 -3.13 -22.83
CA GLU A 147 20.69 -4.37 -22.82
C GLU A 147 20.43 -4.88 -21.39
N HIS A 148 19.27 -5.52 -21.23
CA HIS A 148 18.83 -6.40 -20.13
C HIS A 148 18.50 -5.77 -18.76
N GLU A 149 17.28 -5.24 -18.58
CA GLU A 149 16.62 -5.26 -17.26
C GLU A 149 15.07 -5.17 -17.28
N SER A 150 14.42 -5.32 -18.44
CA SER A 150 12.96 -5.09 -18.57
C SER A 150 12.08 -6.29 -18.17
N GLU A 151 12.64 -7.49 -18.04
CA GLU A 151 11.87 -8.68 -17.62
C GLU A 151 11.64 -8.75 -16.10
N HIS A 152 12.32 -7.92 -15.30
CA HIS A 152 12.24 -8.00 -13.84
C HIS A 152 11.04 -7.22 -13.25
N TYR A 153 10.42 -6.30 -14.00
CA TYR A 153 9.31 -5.47 -13.50
C TYR A 153 7.93 -6.14 -13.58
N GLU A 154 7.70 -7.02 -14.57
CA GLU A 154 6.43 -7.77 -14.66
C GLU A 154 6.33 -8.82 -13.54
N ASP A 155 7.46 -9.42 -13.16
CA ASP A 155 7.55 -10.41 -12.08
C ASP A 155 7.26 -9.83 -10.68
N VAL A 156 7.60 -8.56 -10.44
CA VAL A 156 7.35 -7.90 -9.14
C VAL A 156 5.88 -7.48 -9.02
N ASN A 157 5.25 -7.05 -10.11
CA ASN A 157 3.80 -6.80 -10.14
C ASN A 157 3.01 -8.09 -9.93
N MET A 158 3.44 -9.21 -10.52
CA MET A 158 2.83 -10.52 -10.27
C MET A 158 2.98 -10.97 -8.81
N ILE A 159 4.11 -10.70 -8.14
CA ILE A 159 4.30 -11.05 -6.72
C ILE A 159 3.41 -10.23 -5.79
N ILE A 160 3.15 -8.97 -6.14
CA ILE A 160 2.19 -8.13 -5.41
C ILE A 160 0.76 -8.66 -5.66
N GLU A 161 0.40 -9.02 -6.88
CA GLU A 161 -0.92 -9.61 -7.17
C GLU A 161 -1.15 -10.94 -6.45
N VAL A 162 -0.17 -11.85 -6.43
CA VAL A 162 -0.34 -13.16 -5.78
C VAL A 162 -0.33 -13.07 -4.25
N ALA A 163 0.33 -12.06 -3.66
CA ALA A 163 0.32 -11.84 -2.21
C ALA A 163 -1.01 -11.26 -1.69
N PHE A 164 -1.86 -10.72 -2.58
CA PHE A 164 -3.12 -10.06 -2.22
C PHE A 164 -4.36 -10.60 -2.96
N GLN A 165 -4.23 -11.67 -3.76
CA GLN A 165 -5.38 -12.34 -4.39
C GLN A 165 -6.08 -13.27 -3.38
N GLU A 166 -7.28 -12.88 -2.95
CA GLU A 166 -8.29 -13.86 -2.54
C GLU A 166 -8.72 -14.69 -3.76
N PRO A 167 -9.07 -15.98 -3.57
CA PRO A 167 -9.42 -16.83 -4.69
C PRO A 167 -10.79 -16.44 -5.20
N GLU A 168 -10.91 -15.90 -6.42
CA GLU A 168 -12.03 -16.17 -7.35
C GLU A 168 -11.78 -15.63 -8.78
N LYS A 169 -12.55 -16.18 -9.71
CA LYS A 169 -12.24 -16.40 -11.13
C LYS A 169 -12.36 -15.15 -12.02
N GLY A 170 -11.31 -14.92 -12.81
CA GLY A 170 -11.39 -14.52 -14.22
C GLY A 170 -12.00 -13.16 -14.55
N GLN A 171 -11.17 -12.11 -14.62
CA GLN A 171 -11.45 -10.95 -15.46
C GLN A 171 -10.17 -10.22 -15.89
N THR A 172 -10.16 -9.76 -17.13
CA THR A 172 -9.02 -9.17 -17.86
C THR A 172 -8.58 -7.82 -17.29
N HIS A 173 -7.25 -7.65 -17.16
CA HIS A 173 -6.57 -6.51 -16.55
C HIS A 173 -6.75 -5.20 -17.31
N ASP A 174 -7.29 -4.19 -16.62
CA ASP A 174 -6.97 -2.78 -16.81
C ASP A 174 -6.19 -2.32 -15.57
N SER A 175 -5.16 -1.50 -15.79
CA SER A 175 -4.07 -1.23 -14.84
C SER A 175 -4.51 -0.61 -13.50
N LEU A 176 -4.31 -1.34 -12.40
CA LEU A 176 -4.60 -0.92 -11.03
C LEU A 176 -3.54 0.07 -10.50
N SER A 177 -4.04 1.21 -10.03
CA SER A 177 -3.28 2.26 -9.35
C SER A 177 -2.77 1.76 -8.00
N ARG A 178 -1.45 1.84 -7.81
CA ARG A 178 -0.69 1.53 -6.58
C ARG A 178 -1.40 2.02 -5.30
N GLU A 179 -1.89 1.08 -4.50
CA GLU A 179 -2.54 1.30 -3.20
C GLU A 179 -1.55 1.93 -2.21
N GLN A 180 -1.64 3.25 -2.05
CA GLN A 180 -1.07 3.93 -0.89
C GLN A 180 -2.22 4.34 0.01
N ILE A 181 -2.12 4.02 1.31
CA ILE A 181 -2.94 4.65 2.34
C ILE A 181 -2.53 6.13 2.36
N SER A 182 -3.13 6.90 1.47
CA SER A 182 -2.84 8.32 1.31
C SER A 182 -3.70 9.07 2.30
N LEU A 183 -3.14 9.21 3.50
CA LEU A 183 -3.54 10.27 4.39
C LEU A 183 -3.20 11.59 3.67
N LYS A 184 -4.18 12.25 3.04
CA LYS A 184 -3.99 13.55 2.39
C LYS A 184 -3.31 14.46 3.42
N LYS A 185 -2.11 14.93 3.09
CA LYS A 185 -1.40 15.89 3.95
C LYS A 185 -2.05 17.25 3.71
N PRO A 186 -2.69 17.84 4.71
CA PRO A 186 -3.17 19.23 4.64
C PRO A 186 -1.99 20.22 4.81
N HIS A 187 -0.80 19.68 5.06
CA HIS A 187 0.45 20.37 5.20
C HIS A 187 1.20 20.41 3.88
N ILE A 188 2.00 21.45 3.69
CA ILE A 188 2.77 21.65 2.47
C ILE A 188 3.73 20.47 2.31
N LEU A 189 3.62 19.74 1.20
CA LEU A 189 4.57 18.71 0.80
C LEU A 189 5.40 19.25 -0.37
N ILE A 190 6.67 19.55 -0.12
CA ILE A 190 7.61 19.92 -1.17
C ILE A 190 8.67 18.83 -1.24
N THR A 191 8.62 18.01 -2.29
CA THR A 191 9.56 16.89 -2.42
C THR A 191 11.01 17.36 -2.49
N ILE A 192 11.27 18.47 -3.20
CA ILE A 192 12.59 19.09 -3.30
C ILE A 192 12.41 20.62 -3.38
N ILE A 193 12.99 21.34 -2.42
CA ILE A 193 13.11 22.80 -2.44
C ILE A 193 14.41 23.17 -3.18
N PRO A 194 14.33 23.99 -4.25
CA PRO A 194 15.50 24.58 -4.88
C PRO A 194 16.28 25.49 -3.94
N ASP A 195 17.60 25.58 -4.12
CA ASP A 195 18.48 26.32 -3.19
C ASP A 195 18.08 27.79 -2.99
N HIS A 196 17.64 28.47 -4.05
CA HIS A 196 17.19 29.86 -4.00
C HIS A 196 15.84 30.06 -3.28
N LEU A 197 15.12 28.99 -2.95
CA LEU A 197 13.84 29.01 -2.23
C LEU A 197 13.96 28.43 -0.80
N GLN A 198 15.18 28.18 -0.30
CA GLN A 198 15.35 27.65 1.06
C GLN A 198 14.79 28.57 2.15
N GLN A 199 14.64 29.87 1.89
CA GLN A 199 13.93 30.81 2.77
C GLN A 199 12.47 30.41 3.08
N MET A 200 11.85 29.57 2.23
CA MET A 200 10.51 29.03 2.51
C MET A 200 10.48 28.10 3.72
N LEU A 201 11.64 27.56 4.13
CA LEU A 201 11.75 26.73 5.32
C LEU A 201 11.50 27.50 6.62
N ASP A 202 11.59 28.83 6.60
CA ASP A 202 11.28 29.70 7.74
C ASP A 202 9.77 29.96 7.92
N ALA A 203 8.93 29.44 7.02
CA ALA A 203 7.50 29.66 7.08
C ALA A 203 6.89 29.05 8.36
N PRO A 204 6.01 29.76 9.09
CA PRO A 204 5.42 29.30 10.36
C PRO A 204 4.27 28.32 10.11
N VAL A 205 4.40 27.45 9.12
CA VAL A 205 3.38 26.48 8.71
C VAL A 205 4.00 25.08 8.73
N PRO A 206 3.27 24.04 9.20
CA PRO A 206 3.79 22.69 9.14
C PRO A 206 4.02 22.28 7.69
N MET A 207 5.23 21.81 7.41
CA MET A 207 5.68 21.45 6.07
C MET A 207 6.58 20.22 6.14
N LEU A 208 6.44 19.33 5.16
CA LEU A 208 7.44 18.30 4.86
C LEU A 208 8.18 18.72 3.59
N ALA A 209 9.43 19.11 3.75
CA ALA A 209 10.29 19.56 2.67
C ALA A 209 11.54 18.69 2.53
N GLY A 210 11.91 18.35 1.30
CA GLY A 210 13.23 17.81 0.96
C GLY A 210 14.17 18.91 0.46
N THR A 211 15.46 18.78 0.73
CA THR A 211 16.52 19.65 0.19
C THR A 211 17.64 18.79 -0.36
N LEU A 212 18.30 19.22 -1.44
CA LEU A 212 19.47 18.53 -2.00
C LEU A 212 20.75 18.88 -1.23
N GLN A 213 20.80 20.07 -0.63
CA GLN A 213 21.91 20.54 0.17
C GLN A 213 21.57 20.55 1.66
N PRO A 214 22.56 20.36 2.55
CA PRO A 214 22.35 20.54 3.98
C PRO A 214 21.81 21.94 4.28
N VAL A 215 20.73 21.99 5.05
CA VAL A 215 20.09 23.25 5.44
C VAL A 215 20.98 24.01 6.44
N PRO A 216 21.06 25.35 6.36
CA PRO A 216 21.87 26.16 7.29
C PRO A 216 21.61 25.81 8.76
N GLU A 217 22.67 25.79 9.56
CA GLU A 217 22.57 25.36 10.96
C GLU A 217 21.61 26.19 11.80
N GLN A 218 21.46 27.46 11.43
CA GLN A 218 20.57 28.41 12.07
C GLN A 218 19.12 27.92 12.07
N LEU A 219 18.67 27.30 10.96
CA LEU A 219 17.28 26.87 10.79
C LEU A 219 16.90 25.81 11.83
N TRP A 220 17.71 24.76 11.97
CA TRP A 220 17.39 23.68 12.92
C TRP A 220 17.89 23.96 14.36
N LYS A 221 18.74 24.98 14.57
CA LYS A 221 19.10 25.45 15.92
C LYS A 221 17.97 26.21 16.61
N SER A 222 17.07 26.84 15.85
CA SER A 222 15.82 27.44 16.35
C SER A 222 15.05 26.44 17.24
N GLY A 223 15.15 25.15 16.88
CA GLY A 223 14.51 24.07 17.59
C GLY A 223 13.04 23.91 17.22
N ASP A 224 12.56 24.52 16.13
CA ASP A 224 11.19 24.38 15.62
C ASP A 224 11.08 23.42 14.42
N ALA A 225 12.20 22.93 13.90
CA ALA A 225 12.26 21.99 12.79
C ALA A 225 12.90 20.65 13.19
N CYS A 226 12.30 19.55 12.75
CA CYS A 226 12.92 18.23 12.78
C CYS A 226 13.73 18.03 11.49
N TYR A 227 15.05 17.87 11.63
CA TYR A 227 15.96 17.72 10.48
C TYR A 227 16.42 16.27 10.34
N VAL A 228 16.21 15.70 9.16
CA VAL A 228 16.63 14.33 8.82
C VAL A 228 17.67 14.38 7.72
N ASN A 229 18.89 13.97 8.03
CA ASN A 229 19.95 13.84 7.04
C ASN A 229 20.07 12.37 6.61
N LEU A 230 19.64 12.09 5.38
CA LEU A 230 19.59 10.73 4.84
C LEU A 230 20.99 10.15 4.57
N ASP A 231 21.94 10.98 4.12
CA ASP A 231 23.31 10.55 3.81
C ASP A 231 24.05 10.04 5.06
N LYS A 232 23.97 10.82 6.14
CA LYS A 232 24.58 10.50 7.44
C LYS A 232 23.70 9.58 8.29
N ARG A 233 22.46 9.30 7.84
CA ARG A 233 21.44 8.56 8.60
C ARG A 233 21.24 9.14 10.01
N THR A 234 21.21 10.48 10.11
CA THR A 234 21.04 11.18 11.39
C THR A 234 19.70 11.90 11.43
N VAL A 235 19.09 11.91 12.61
CA VAL A 235 17.87 12.65 12.90
C VAL A 235 18.19 13.65 14.01
N ARG A 236 17.86 14.91 13.79
CA ARG A 236 17.97 15.98 14.78
C ARG A 236 16.55 16.40 15.16
N PRO A 237 16.04 15.92 16.30
CA PRO A 237 14.70 16.27 16.74
C PRO A 237 14.63 17.74 17.16
N THR A 238 13.42 18.27 17.07
CA THR A 238 12.99 19.53 17.67
C THR A 238 13.34 19.56 19.16
N LYS A 239 13.94 20.64 19.68
CA LYS A 239 14.38 20.74 21.10
C LYS A 239 13.24 20.53 22.10
N LYS A 240 12.01 20.87 21.68
CA LYS A 240 10.78 20.72 22.48
C LYS A 240 10.29 19.27 22.58
N GLU A 241 10.71 18.39 21.67
CA GLU A 241 10.30 16.99 21.62
C GLU A 241 11.39 16.07 22.20
N GLN A 242 11.67 16.23 23.49
CA GLN A 242 12.56 15.28 24.19
C GLN A 242 11.87 13.92 24.43
N TYR A 243 10.56 13.85 24.24
CA TYR A 243 9.77 12.62 24.42
C TYR A 243 9.21 12.16 23.08
N SER A 244 9.51 10.91 22.73
CA SER A 244 8.82 10.18 21.67
C SER A 244 7.34 10.10 22.05
N ILE A 245 6.48 10.87 21.39
CA ILE A 245 5.03 10.82 21.59
C ILE A 245 4.49 9.43 21.21
N LEU A 246 5.25 8.62 20.47
CA LEU A 246 4.85 7.26 20.14
C LEU A 246 4.75 6.37 21.39
N PRO A 247 3.58 5.77 21.68
CA PRO A 247 3.37 4.93 22.86
C PRO A 247 4.30 3.73 22.86
N SER A 248 4.84 3.39 24.03
CA SER A 248 5.78 2.27 24.20
C SER A 248 5.22 0.91 23.74
N GLU A 249 3.91 0.69 23.91
CA GLU A 249 3.17 -0.49 23.47
C GLU A 249 3.17 -0.67 21.95
N LEU A 250 3.12 0.43 21.19
CA LEU A 250 3.12 0.41 19.72
C LEU A 250 4.53 0.49 19.14
N LYS A 251 5.46 1.10 19.89
CA LYS A 251 6.85 1.28 19.49
C LYS A 251 7.59 -0.05 19.33
N LYS A 252 7.40 -1.00 20.26
CA LYS A 252 8.09 -2.31 20.18
C LYS A 252 7.64 -3.13 18.96
N PRO A 253 6.34 -3.38 18.71
CA PRO A 253 5.90 -4.14 17.53
C PRO A 253 6.29 -3.48 16.20
N LEU A 254 6.17 -2.14 16.11
CA LEU A 254 6.59 -1.40 14.92
C LEU A 254 8.10 -1.55 14.68
N ARG A 255 8.90 -1.40 15.73
CA ARG A 255 10.36 -1.58 15.64
C ARG A 255 10.75 -2.98 15.18
N VAL A 256 10.17 -4.03 15.76
CA VAL A 256 10.43 -5.42 15.35
C VAL A 256 10.07 -5.63 13.87
N SER A 257 8.93 -5.09 13.44
CA SER A 257 8.48 -5.19 12.04
C SER A 257 9.45 -4.48 11.09
N LEU A 258 9.95 -3.30 11.46
CA LEU A 258 10.94 -2.55 10.67
C LEU A 258 12.36 -3.13 10.74
N GLU A 259 12.72 -3.82 11.84
CA GLU A 259 13.98 -4.56 11.92
C GLU A 259 13.97 -5.78 11.00
N LEU A 260 12.82 -6.43 10.84
CA LEU A 260 12.67 -7.51 9.86
C LEU A 260 12.90 -7.04 8.42
N VAL A 261 12.46 -5.82 8.09
CA VAL A 261 12.70 -5.20 6.76
C VAL A 261 14.19 -5.14 6.42
N LYS A 262 15.07 -4.93 7.41
CA LYS A 262 16.53 -4.89 7.20
C LYS A 262 17.07 -6.21 6.64
N ALA A 263 16.43 -7.34 6.94
CA ALA A 263 16.82 -8.64 6.38
C ALA A 263 16.51 -8.77 4.88
N PHE A 264 15.69 -7.86 4.34
CA PHE A 264 15.21 -7.83 2.96
C PHE A 264 15.64 -6.57 2.19
N GLU A 265 16.71 -5.90 2.64
CA GLU A 265 17.25 -4.72 1.92
C GLU A 265 17.61 -5.02 0.46
N ASP A 266 17.98 -6.27 0.15
CA ASP A 266 18.28 -6.73 -1.21
C ASP A 266 17.03 -6.76 -2.13
N SER A 267 15.82 -6.79 -1.56
CA SER A 267 14.55 -6.85 -2.29
C SER A 267 13.69 -5.62 -1.98
N LYS A 268 13.92 -4.53 -2.72
CA LYS A 268 13.21 -3.25 -2.55
C LYS A 268 11.68 -3.40 -2.59
N GLY A 269 11.17 -4.29 -3.45
CA GLY A 269 9.74 -4.57 -3.56
C GLY A 269 9.17 -5.17 -2.27
N LEU A 270 9.76 -6.27 -1.79
CA LEU A 270 9.33 -6.92 -0.56
C LEU A 270 9.51 -6.01 0.66
N ALA A 271 10.64 -5.31 0.76
CA ALA A 271 10.88 -4.34 1.82
C ALA A 271 9.78 -3.27 1.88
N SER A 272 9.36 -2.75 0.72
CA SER A 272 8.27 -1.76 0.64
C SER A 272 6.93 -2.31 1.13
N VAL A 273 6.59 -3.55 0.75
CA VAL A 273 5.36 -4.22 1.21
C VAL A 273 5.39 -4.44 2.72
N LEU A 274 6.53 -4.90 3.27
CA LEU A 274 6.69 -5.12 4.71
C LEU A 274 6.62 -3.81 5.51
N ILE A 275 7.22 -2.72 5.00
CA ILE A 275 7.09 -1.39 5.60
C ILE A 275 5.63 -0.96 5.60
N GLY A 276 4.94 -1.06 4.45
CA GLY A 276 3.53 -0.73 4.33
C GLY A 276 2.67 -1.50 5.33
N GLY A 277 2.82 -2.83 5.37
CA GLY A 277 2.10 -3.70 6.29
C GLY A 277 2.36 -3.37 7.77
N ALA A 278 3.59 -3.03 8.14
CA ALA A 278 3.94 -2.61 9.51
C ALA A 278 3.18 -1.35 9.93
N PHE A 279 3.08 -0.35 9.04
CA PHE A 279 2.33 0.88 9.31
C PHE A 279 0.80 0.66 9.27
N VAL A 280 0.28 -0.16 8.35
CA VAL A 280 -1.15 -0.52 8.34
C VAL A 280 -1.53 -1.12 9.69
N ARG A 281 -0.74 -2.08 10.16
CA ARG A 281 -0.96 -2.77 11.43
C ARG A 281 -0.88 -1.82 12.64
N PHE A 282 0.07 -0.88 12.62
CA PHE A 282 0.14 0.18 13.63
C PHE A 282 -1.17 0.97 13.70
N PHE A 283 -1.73 1.37 12.56
CA PHE A 283 -3.00 2.11 12.53
C PHE A 283 -4.23 1.24 12.84
N VAL A 284 -4.23 -0.03 12.44
CA VAL A 284 -5.29 -0.98 12.84
C VAL A 284 -5.30 -1.16 14.35
N GLU A 285 -4.12 -1.18 14.99
CA GLU A 285 -4.03 -1.29 16.43
C GLU A 285 -4.74 -0.14 17.15
N LEU A 286 -4.56 1.07 16.62
CA LEU A 286 -5.16 2.30 17.14
C LEU A 286 -6.65 2.43 16.81
N PHE A 287 -7.07 2.08 15.59
CA PHE A 287 -8.37 2.49 15.06
C PHE A 287 -9.35 1.35 14.80
N SER A 288 -9.02 0.11 15.16
CA SER A 288 -9.97 -1.03 14.99
C SER A 288 -11.29 -0.83 15.73
N ASN A 289 -11.28 -0.09 16.84
CA ASN A 289 -12.46 0.15 17.69
C ASN A 289 -13.09 1.54 17.45
N LEU A 290 -12.67 2.21 16.37
CA LEU A 290 -13.21 3.52 15.99
C LEU A 290 -14.59 3.34 15.37
N ASP A 291 -15.62 3.86 16.04
CA ASP A 291 -16.92 4.04 15.43
C ASP A 291 -16.93 5.33 14.63
N THR A 292 -17.09 5.22 13.32
CA THR A 292 -17.11 6.35 12.40
C THR A 292 -18.44 7.09 12.38
N PHE A 293 -19.54 6.47 12.82
CA PHE A 293 -20.89 7.06 12.80
C PHE A 293 -21.17 7.93 14.02
N SER A 294 -20.72 7.48 15.20
CA SER A 294 -20.92 8.17 16.47
C SER A 294 -19.60 8.65 17.07
N TYR A 295 -18.65 9.07 16.23
CA TYR A 295 -17.32 9.46 16.70
C TYR A 295 -17.40 10.67 17.64
N GLU A 296 -17.00 10.46 18.89
CA GLU A 296 -16.74 11.51 19.86
C GLU A 296 -15.33 11.31 20.42
N LYS A 297 -14.51 12.37 20.42
CA LYS A 297 -13.08 12.30 20.78
C LYS A 297 -12.87 11.79 22.21
N SER A 298 -13.62 12.34 23.17
CA SER A 298 -13.64 11.94 24.59
C SER A 298 -13.92 10.44 24.74
N ASN A 299 -15.07 10.00 24.23
CA ASN A 299 -15.50 8.59 24.32
C ASN A 299 -14.52 7.63 23.65
N PHE A 300 -13.87 8.05 22.55
CA PHE A 300 -12.85 7.24 21.90
C PHE A 300 -11.57 7.14 22.73
N LEU A 301 -11.10 8.24 23.30
CA LEU A 301 -9.91 8.27 24.17
C LEU A 301 -10.11 7.46 25.46
N ASP A 302 -11.33 7.41 25.98
CA ASP A 302 -11.65 6.64 27.19
C ASP A 302 -11.56 5.12 27.01
N LYS A 303 -11.51 4.63 25.77
CA LYS A 303 -11.27 3.21 25.46
C LYS A 303 -9.82 2.76 25.68
N PHE A 304 -8.89 3.68 25.87
CA PHE A 304 -7.46 3.36 26.03
C PHE A 304 -7.06 3.51 27.50
N GLU A 305 -6.49 2.48 28.12
CA GLU A 305 -6.03 2.59 29.52
C GLU A 305 -4.65 3.27 29.61
N ASN A 306 -3.81 3.09 28.60
CA ASN A 306 -2.44 3.61 28.59
C ASN A 306 -2.41 5.14 28.40
N PRO A 307 -1.81 5.92 29.33
CA PRO A 307 -1.78 7.37 29.26
C PRO A 307 -0.89 7.90 28.12
N GLU A 308 0.19 7.21 27.73
CA GLU A 308 1.01 7.57 26.58
C GLU A 308 0.19 7.44 25.29
N THR A 309 -0.59 6.37 25.16
CA THR A 309 -1.51 6.17 24.03
C THR A 309 -2.60 7.23 24.00
N LYS A 310 -3.21 7.57 25.14
CA LYS A 310 -4.16 8.68 25.22
C LYS A 310 -3.53 10.00 24.80
N LEU A 311 -2.32 10.32 25.27
CA LEU A 311 -1.61 11.55 24.91
C LEU A 311 -1.32 11.61 23.41
N PHE A 312 -0.77 10.54 22.84
CA PHE A 312 -0.53 10.41 21.41
C PHE A 312 -1.80 10.63 20.59
N LEU A 313 -2.87 9.91 20.93
CA LEU A 313 -4.15 10.02 20.25
C LEU A 313 -4.76 11.41 20.43
N ASN A 314 -4.66 12.00 21.61
CA ASN A 314 -5.18 13.34 21.86
C ASN A 314 -4.57 14.37 20.89
N CYS A 315 -3.26 14.27 20.61
CA CYS A 315 -2.58 15.09 19.62
C CYS A 315 -2.94 14.67 18.18
N PHE A 316 -2.88 13.38 17.86
CA PHE A 316 -3.10 12.90 16.50
C PHE A 316 -4.53 13.13 15.99
N LEU A 317 -5.53 12.95 16.85
CA LEU A 317 -6.95 13.12 16.50
C LEU A 317 -7.33 14.59 16.20
N GLU A 318 -6.50 15.55 16.62
CA GLU A 318 -6.67 16.97 16.28
C GLU A 318 -6.06 17.33 14.93
N THR A 319 -5.31 16.41 14.32
CA THR A 319 -4.70 16.68 13.02
C THR A 319 -5.76 16.65 11.91
N VAL A 320 -5.60 17.56 10.95
CA VAL A 320 -6.45 17.57 9.74
C VAL A 320 -6.28 16.26 8.95
N MET A 321 -5.11 15.62 9.04
CA MET A 321 -4.86 14.29 8.48
C MET A 321 -5.84 13.22 9.01
N PHE A 322 -6.11 13.22 10.32
CA PHE A 322 -7.08 12.29 10.91
C PHE A 322 -8.51 12.65 10.52
N ALA A 323 -8.85 13.94 10.45
CA ALA A 323 -10.17 14.38 10.01
C ALA A 323 -10.48 13.88 8.59
N ASP A 324 -9.56 14.09 7.64
CA ASP A 324 -9.67 13.64 6.26
C ASP A 324 -9.79 12.11 6.16
N PHE A 325 -8.97 11.39 6.93
CA PHE A 325 -9.03 9.93 7.03
C PHE A 325 -10.40 9.46 7.49
N ARG A 326 -10.91 10.03 8.59
CA ARG A 326 -12.19 9.63 9.19
C ARG A 326 -13.34 9.87 8.21
N GLU A 327 -13.37 11.03 7.56
CA GLU A 327 -14.42 11.36 6.58
C GLU A 327 -14.37 10.43 5.37
N SER A 328 -13.18 10.22 4.81
CA SER A 328 -13.00 9.33 3.65
C SER A 328 -13.31 7.87 3.98
N TRP A 329 -12.90 7.40 5.16
CA TRP A 329 -13.17 6.04 5.61
C TRP A 329 -14.67 5.86 5.93
N HIS A 330 -15.32 6.84 6.55
CA HIS A 330 -16.77 6.83 6.75
C HIS A 330 -17.53 6.78 5.42
N ALA A 331 -17.16 7.63 4.44
CA ALA A 331 -17.75 7.62 3.11
C ALA A 331 -17.59 6.24 2.43
N SER A 332 -16.43 5.59 2.57
CA SER A 332 -16.19 4.26 2.01
C SER A 332 -17.14 3.19 2.57
N LYS A 333 -17.59 3.32 3.83
CA LYS A 333 -18.54 2.37 4.45
C LYS A 333 -19.99 2.56 3.98
N LEU A 334 -20.34 3.73 3.46
CA LEU A 334 -21.68 4.03 2.97
C LEU A 334 -21.90 3.58 1.52
N VAL A 335 -20.83 3.36 0.75
CA VAL A 335 -20.91 2.93 -0.64
C VAL A 335 -21.19 1.43 -0.68
N ILE A 336 -22.48 1.08 -0.78
CA ILE A 336 -22.94 -0.33 -0.86
C ILE A 336 -22.57 -0.97 -2.22
N ASN A 337 -22.27 -0.17 -3.26
CA ASN A 337 -21.94 -0.64 -4.61
C ASN A 337 -20.63 -0.02 -5.13
N PRO A 338 -19.50 -0.75 -5.13
CA PRO A 338 -18.17 -0.20 -5.47
C PRO A 338 -17.91 0.03 -6.97
N SER A 339 -18.88 -0.17 -7.86
CA SER A 339 -18.62 -0.40 -9.29
C SER A 339 -18.25 0.81 -10.16
N SER A 340 -18.09 2.04 -9.64
CA SER A 340 -17.82 3.19 -10.53
C SER A 340 -17.11 4.43 -9.95
N SER A 341 -16.65 4.42 -8.70
CA SER A 341 -15.95 5.60 -8.14
C SER A 341 -14.47 5.62 -8.52
N ALA A 342 -14.16 6.13 -9.73
CA ALA A 342 -12.81 6.19 -10.32
C ALA A 342 -11.79 7.13 -9.63
N GLY A 343 -11.96 7.43 -8.33
CA GLY A 343 -11.04 8.31 -7.61
C GLY A 343 -11.13 8.26 -6.08
N GLY A 344 -11.82 7.26 -5.52
CA GLY A 344 -11.91 7.06 -4.08
C GLY A 344 -10.69 6.33 -3.53
N PHE A 345 -10.32 6.61 -2.28
CA PHE A 345 -9.32 5.79 -1.58
C PHE A 345 -9.91 4.42 -1.25
N ASP A 346 -9.16 3.37 -1.56
CA ASP A 346 -9.53 2.02 -1.17
C ASP A 346 -9.08 1.74 0.28
N TYR A 347 -10.05 1.43 1.15
CA TYR A 347 -9.82 1.02 2.53
C TYR A 347 -9.96 -0.50 2.73
N ASN A 348 -10.08 -1.29 1.66
CA ASN A 348 -10.26 -2.74 1.70
C ASN A 348 -9.15 -3.43 2.50
N LEU A 349 -7.89 -3.09 2.24
CA LEU A 349 -6.76 -3.65 3.01
C LEU A 349 -6.86 -3.33 4.51
N PHE A 350 -7.22 -2.09 4.84
CA PHE A 350 -7.37 -1.66 6.23
C PHE A 350 -8.55 -2.37 6.92
N ASN A 351 -9.69 -2.47 6.26
CA ASN A 351 -10.90 -3.14 6.76
C ASN A 351 -10.68 -4.67 6.91
N SER A 352 -10.01 -5.28 5.95
CA SER A 352 -9.62 -6.70 6.00
C SER A 352 -8.74 -6.95 7.23
N LYS A 353 -7.75 -6.09 7.47
CA LYS A 353 -6.86 -6.18 8.65
C LYS A 353 -7.58 -5.94 9.98
N ILE A 354 -8.60 -5.07 10.03
CA ILE A 354 -9.47 -4.94 11.21
C ILE A 354 -10.24 -6.24 11.46
N THR A 355 -10.80 -6.83 10.41
CA THR A 355 -11.54 -8.09 10.48
C THR A 355 -10.62 -9.22 10.96
N GLU A 356 -9.42 -9.32 10.40
CA GLU A 356 -8.41 -10.29 10.80
C GLU A 356 -8.04 -10.14 12.29
N LYS A 357 -7.82 -8.92 12.77
CA LYS A 357 -7.55 -8.64 14.20
C LYS A 357 -8.69 -9.14 15.09
N SER A 358 -9.95 -8.99 14.67
CA SER A 358 -11.11 -9.46 15.45
C SER A 358 -11.21 -10.99 15.52
N GLN A 359 -10.73 -11.69 14.50
CA GLN A 359 -10.78 -13.16 14.43
C GLN A 359 -9.56 -13.83 15.06
N ASN A 360 -8.41 -13.17 15.04
CA ASN A 360 -7.14 -13.77 15.41
C ASN A 360 -6.69 -13.33 16.81
N LYS A 361 -6.86 -14.22 17.81
CA LYS A 361 -6.34 -14.04 19.18
C LYS A 361 -4.82 -13.81 19.21
N TYR A 362 -4.12 -14.22 18.15
CA TYR A 362 -2.67 -14.12 18.00
C TYR A 362 -2.26 -12.99 17.05
N TRP A 363 -3.10 -11.94 16.90
CA TRP A 363 -2.81 -10.79 16.05
C TRP A 363 -1.35 -10.37 16.16
N HIS A 364 -0.85 -10.14 17.38
CA HIS A 364 0.53 -9.69 17.66
C HIS A 364 1.64 -10.61 17.17
N THR A 365 1.41 -11.92 17.01
CA THR A 365 2.41 -12.88 16.51
C THR A 365 2.23 -13.19 15.02
N ALA A 366 1.07 -12.90 14.43
CA ALA A 366 0.73 -13.21 13.04
C ALA A 366 1.68 -12.56 12.01
N THR A 367 2.37 -11.45 12.33
CA THR A 367 3.33 -10.80 11.41
C THR A 367 4.42 -11.76 10.95
N PHE A 368 4.83 -12.70 11.80
CA PHE A 368 5.87 -13.65 11.44
C PHE A 368 5.35 -14.73 10.51
N ASP A 369 4.16 -15.25 10.80
CA ASP A 369 3.54 -16.32 10.03
C ASP A 369 3.11 -15.84 8.64
N GLU A 370 2.65 -14.59 8.50
CA GLU A 370 2.39 -13.97 7.19
C GLU A 370 3.67 -13.82 6.38
N VAL A 371 4.76 -13.38 7.00
CA VAL A 371 6.04 -13.21 6.33
C VAL A 371 6.61 -14.59 5.92
N ILE A 372 6.39 -15.64 6.72
CA ILE A 372 6.70 -17.03 6.35
C ILE A 372 5.79 -17.56 5.24
N ALA A 373 4.49 -17.30 5.31
CA ALA A 373 3.53 -17.75 4.30
C ALA A 373 3.85 -17.13 2.94
N ASN A 374 4.09 -15.82 2.92
CA ASN A 374 4.53 -15.09 1.72
C ASN A 374 5.92 -15.53 1.27
N SER A 375 6.81 -15.91 2.20
CA SER A 375 8.12 -16.41 1.82
C SER A 375 8.12 -17.73 1.08
N LYS A 376 7.16 -18.62 1.36
CA LYS A 376 7.06 -19.90 0.65
C LYS A 376 6.77 -19.69 -0.83
N LEU A 377 6.09 -18.59 -1.15
CA LEU A 377 5.87 -18.14 -2.52
C LEU A 377 7.19 -17.60 -3.15
N LEU A 378 8.00 -16.88 -2.36
CA LEU A 378 9.33 -16.39 -2.76
C LEU A 378 10.39 -17.50 -2.87
N GLU A 379 10.31 -18.57 -2.08
CA GLU A 379 11.28 -19.68 -2.07
C GLU A 379 11.29 -20.49 -3.38
N ARG A 380 10.29 -20.32 -4.26
CA ARG A 380 10.33 -20.87 -5.63
C ARG A 380 11.51 -20.35 -6.46
N LYS A 381 12.17 -19.26 -6.06
CA LYS A 381 13.38 -18.72 -6.72
C LYS A 381 14.68 -18.86 -5.92
N GLY A 382 14.72 -19.61 -4.81
CA GLY A 382 15.99 -19.98 -4.17
C GLY A 382 15.98 -20.08 -2.63
N LYS A 383 16.75 -21.03 -2.11
CA LYS A 383 16.89 -21.39 -0.69
C LYS A 383 17.64 -20.31 0.12
N THR A 384 16.99 -19.23 0.56
CA THR A 384 17.64 -18.25 1.47
C THR A 384 16.74 -17.57 2.51
N PHE A 385 15.41 -17.55 2.34
CA PHE A 385 14.53 -16.80 3.25
C PHE A 385 14.52 -17.38 4.68
N MET A 386 14.13 -18.65 4.83
CA MET A 386 14.02 -19.25 6.18
C MET A 386 15.36 -19.33 6.90
N ALA A 387 16.47 -19.35 6.15
CA ALA A 387 17.82 -19.28 6.72
C ALA A 387 18.13 -17.89 7.30
N LYS A 388 17.82 -16.80 6.55
CA LYS A 388 17.95 -15.42 7.02
C LYS A 388 17.07 -15.16 8.25
N VAL A 389 15.82 -15.60 8.21
CA VAL A 389 14.86 -15.44 9.31
C VAL A 389 15.29 -16.23 10.56
N LYS A 390 15.71 -17.48 10.43
CA LYS A 390 16.25 -18.27 11.56
C LYS A 390 17.52 -17.66 12.14
N SER A 391 18.36 -17.01 11.33
CA SER A 391 19.54 -16.29 11.82
C SER A 391 19.14 -15.09 12.69
N LEU A 392 18.10 -14.34 12.30
CA LEU A 392 17.59 -13.20 13.04
C LEU A 392 16.98 -13.60 14.39
N MET A 393 16.14 -14.65 14.39
CA MET A 393 15.52 -15.21 15.60
C MET A 393 16.51 -15.77 16.62
N ARG A 394 17.76 -16.04 16.23
CA ARG A 394 18.83 -16.44 17.17
C ARG A 394 19.57 -15.26 17.81
N LYS A 395 19.41 -14.06 17.26
CA LYS A 395 20.10 -12.83 17.70
C LYS A 395 19.26 -11.94 18.61
N THR A 396 17.96 -12.23 18.70
CA THR A 396 17.01 -11.58 19.61
C THR A 396 16.78 -12.52 20.79
#